data_AF-A0A939VVD7-F1
#
_entry.id   AF-A0A939VVD7-F1
#
_cell.length_a   1.000
_cell.length_b   1.000
_cell.length_c   1.000
_cell.angle_alpha   90.00
_cell.angle_beta   90.00
_cell.angle_gamma   90.00
#
_symmetry.space_group_name_H-M   'P 1'
#
loop_
_entity.id
_entity.type
_entity.pdbx_description
1 polymer ?
#
loop_
_entity_poly.entity_id
_entity_poly.type
_entity_poly.pdbx_seq_one_letter_code
_entity_poly.pdbx_strand_id
1 'polypeptide(L)'
;MGLRFYKRIQILPGFYLNISKRGISFSFGPRGAHVTVGNKGTRYTVGAPGTGLSYTKYSPRKKASGKTSSPRSGKQSGKQSDA
;
A
#
# COMPACT_ATOMS: atom_id res chain seq x y z
N MET A 1 25.01 3.80 7.35
CA MET A 1 24.16 4.79 8.05
C MET A 1 23.59 5.74 7.01
N GLY A 2 22.35 5.54 6.53
CA GLY A 2 21.82 6.25 5.36
C GLY A 2 20.66 7.19 5.67
N LEU A 3 20.55 8.30 4.92
CA LEU A 3 19.46 9.28 5.06
C LEU A 3 18.09 8.62 4.83
N ARG A 4 17.21 8.74 5.82
CA ARG A 4 15.80 8.31 5.75
C ARG A 4 14.91 9.51 5.44
N PHE A 5 14.39 9.57 4.21
CA PHE A 5 13.38 10.56 3.83
C PHE A 5 12.00 10.12 4.36
N TYR A 6 11.53 10.82 5.39
CA TYR A 6 10.19 10.71 5.95
C TYR A 6 9.73 12.09 6.38
N LYS A 7 8.55 12.51 5.89
CA LYS A 7 7.93 13.79 6.26
C LYS A 7 6.46 13.56 6.57
N ARG A 8 6.03 13.97 7.76
CA ARG A 8 4.60 14.03 8.15
C ARG A 8 4.16 15.48 8.11
N ILE A 9 3.13 15.77 7.35
CA ILE A 9 2.56 17.11 7.18
C ILE A 9 1.13 17.05 7.71
N GLN A 10 0.80 17.92 8.66
CA GLN A 10 -0.58 18.12 9.08
C GLN A 10 -1.21 19.14 8.14
N ILE A 11 -2.30 18.77 7.47
CA ILE A 11 -3.01 19.69 6.58
C ILE A 11 -4.12 20.40 7.37
N LEU A 12 -4.88 19.63 8.15
CA LEU A 12 -6.00 20.09 8.96
C LEU A 12 -6.03 19.30 10.28
N PRO A 13 -6.74 19.77 11.31
CA PRO A 13 -7.00 18.97 12.51
C PRO A 13 -7.65 17.64 12.13
N GLY A 14 -6.99 16.52 12.44
CA GLY A 14 -7.45 15.18 12.07
C GLY A 14 -7.09 14.73 10.65
N PHE A 15 -6.37 15.52 9.85
CA PHE A 15 -5.86 15.11 8.53
C PHE A 15 -4.32 15.20 8.47
N TYR A 16 -3.69 14.05 8.26
CA TYR A 16 -2.23 13.91 8.20
C TYR A 16 -1.79 13.29 6.88
N LEU A 17 -0.82 13.91 6.23
CA LEU A 17 -0.15 13.38 5.05
C LEU A 17 1.24 12.85 5.44
N ASN A 18 1.51 11.60 5.14
CA ASN A 18 2.79 10.95 5.41
C ASN A 18 3.47 10.66 4.07
N ILE A 19 4.66 11.22 3.89
CA ILE A 19 5.47 11.10 2.68
C ILE A 19 6.72 10.32 3.05
N SER A 20 6.99 9.23 2.33
CA SER A 20 8.14 8.35 2.56
C SER A 20 8.74 7.88 1.25
N LYS A 21 9.91 7.24 1.30
CA LYS A 21 10.51 6.57 0.12
C LYS A 21 9.57 5.57 -0.59
N ARG A 22 8.59 5.00 0.13
CA ARG A 22 7.64 3.99 -0.40
C ARG A 22 6.39 4.61 -1.04
N GLY A 23 6.26 5.94 -0.98
CA GLY A 23 5.11 6.69 -1.48
C GLY A 23 4.41 7.51 -0.40
N ILE A 24 3.27 8.04 -0.79
CA ILE A 24 2.42 8.93 -0.01
C ILE A 24 1.29 8.11 0.61
N SER A 25 0.97 8.39 1.87
CA SER A 25 -0.21 7.86 2.57
C SER A 25 -0.84 8.95 3.41
N PHE A 26 -2.17 9.04 3.41
CA PHE A 26 -2.90 10.02 4.21
C PHE A 26 -3.74 9.32 5.27
N SER A 27 -3.89 9.97 6.41
CA SER A 27 -4.71 9.53 7.53
C SER A 27 -5.74 10.61 7.83
N PHE A 28 -7.00 10.23 7.93
CA PHE A 28 -8.10 11.14 8.20
C PHE A 28 -9.03 10.59 9.29
N GLY A 29 -9.40 11.43 10.25
CA GLY A 29 -10.40 11.15 11.27
C GLY A 29 -9.96 11.50 12.69
N PRO A 30 -10.92 11.63 13.62
CA PRO A 30 -10.65 11.92 15.03
C PRO A 30 -9.96 10.77 15.77
N ARG A 31 -9.48 11.05 16.98
CA ARG A 31 -9.00 10.01 17.89
C ARG A 31 -10.12 9.02 18.15
N GLY A 32 -9.83 7.73 17.97
CA GLY A 32 -10.82 6.65 18.11
C GLY A 32 -11.55 6.27 16.82
N ALA A 33 -11.59 7.10 15.77
CA ALA A 33 -12.17 6.71 14.48
C ALA A 33 -11.40 7.35 13.34
N HIS A 34 -10.43 6.63 12.78
CA HIS A 34 -9.59 7.15 11.70
C HIS A 34 -9.32 6.11 10.63
N VAL A 35 -9.11 6.60 9.42
CA VAL A 35 -8.82 5.80 8.24
C VAL A 35 -7.47 6.25 7.70
N THR A 36 -6.60 5.30 7.39
CA THR A 36 -5.30 5.55 6.75
C THR A 36 -5.28 4.88 5.38
N VAL A 37 -5.15 5.68 4.33
CA VAL A 37 -5.06 5.22 2.95
C VAL A 37 -3.62 5.38 2.48
N GLY A 38 -3.02 4.31 1.98
CA GLY A 38 -1.67 4.35 1.42
C GLY A 38 -1.45 3.34 0.31
N ASN A 39 -0.25 3.38 -0.27
CA ASN A 39 0.12 2.53 -1.40
C ASN A 39 -0.06 1.01 -1.17
N LYS A 40 0.05 0.55 0.10
CA LYS A 40 -0.12 -0.86 0.46
C LYS A 40 -1.58 -1.26 0.68
N GLY A 41 -2.49 -0.31 0.88
CA GLY A 41 -3.85 -0.59 1.30
C GLY A 41 -4.40 0.45 2.27
N THR A 42 -5.63 0.20 2.68
CA THR A 42 -6.40 1.07 3.57
C THR A 42 -6.56 0.40 4.93
N ARG A 43 -6.26 1.13 6.00
CA ARG A 43 -6.49 0.72 7.38
C ARG A 43 -7.65 1.52 7.95
N TYR A 44 -8.64 0.85 8.50
CA TYR A 44 -9.78 1.42 9.19
C TYR A 44 -9.64 1.11 10.67
N THR A 45 -9.67 2.13 11.50
CA THR A 45 -9.61 1.98 12.95
C THR A 45 -10.83 2.64 13.53
N VAL A 46 -11.61 1.88 14.30
CA VAL A 46 -12.75 2.37 15.08
C VAL A 46 -12.62 1.87 16.50
N GLY A 47 -12.91 2.72 17.48
CA GLY A 47 -12.75 2.40 18.89
C GLY A 47 -13.81 3.08 19.72
N ALA A 48 -14.28 2.38 20.74
CA ALA A 48 -15.28 2.86 21.66
C ALA A 48 -14.57 3.67 22.77
N PRO A 49 -14.77 5.00 22.83
CA PRO A 49 -14.10 5.84 23.83
C PRO A 49 -14.50 5.41 25.24
N GLY A 50 -13.56 5.47 26.18
CA GLY A 50 -13.80 5.11 27.59
C GLY A 50 -13.84 3.61 27.89
N THR A 51 -13.86 2.73 26.88
CA THR A 51 -13.94 1.27 27.09
C THR A 51 -12.60 0.55 26.90
N GLY A 52 -11.60 1.22 26.31
CA GLY A 52 -10.33 0.60 25.91
C GLY A 52 -10.43 -0.34 24.69
N LEU A 53 -11.64 -0.54 24.13
CA LEU A 53 -11.86 -1.42 23.00
C LEU A 53 -11.64 -0.68 21.67
N SER A 54 -10.85 -1.28 20.79
CA SER A 54 -10.68 -0.81 19.42
C SER A 54 -10.63 -1.96 18.43
N TYR A 55 -11.22 -1.74 17.27
CA TYR A 55 -11.24 -2.64 16.14
C TYR A 55 -10.50 -2.01 14.97
N THR A 56 -9.51 -2.74 14.45
CA THR A 56 -8.73 -2.31 13.29
C THR A 56 -8.88 -3.31 12.16
N LYS A 57 -9.33 -2.84 11.00
CA LYS A 57 -9.43 -3.62 9.77
C LYS A 57 -8.40 -3.16 8.76
N TYR A 58 -7.63 -4.07 8.19
CA TYR A 58 -6.69 -3.79 7.11
C TYR A 58 -7.18 -4.37 5.79
N SER A 59 -7.32 -3.51 4.79
CA SER A 59 -7.68 -3.86 3.43
C SER A 59 -6.45 -3.67 2.52
N PRO A 60 -5.73 -4.73 2.14
CA PRO A 60 -4.59 -4.61 1.25
C PRO A 60 -5.05 -4.18 -0.14
N ARG A 61 -4.30 -3.27 -0.76
CA ARG A 61 -4.56 -2.89 -2.15
C ARG A 61 -4.13 -4.05 -3.04
N LYS A 62 -5.09 -4.75 -3.67
CA LYS A 62 -4.77 -5.73 -4.70
C LYS A 62 -4.04 -5.00 -5.82
N LYS A 63 -2.77 -5.35 -6.06
CA LYS A 63 -2.10 -4.90 -7.28
C LYS A 63 -2.93 -5.46 -8.43
N ALA A 64 -3.43 -4.59 -9.29
CA ALA A 64 -3.94 -5.05 -10.57
C ALA A 64 -2.78 -5.81 -11.20
N SER A 65 -2.91 -7.13 -11.34
CA SER A 65 -2.04 -7.93 -12.17
C SER A 65 -2.31 -7.47 -13.60
N GLY A 66 -1.63 -6.38 -13.99
CA GLY A 66 -1.57 -5.95 -15.37
C GLY A 66 -1.04 -7.13 -16.15
N LYS A 67 -1.94 -7.75 -16.93
CA LYS A 67 -1.58 -8.64 -18.02
C LYS A 67 -0.74 -7.81 -19.00
N THR A 68 0.56 -7.70 -18.77
CA THR A 68 1.47 -7.39 -19.87
C THR A 68 1.65 -8.71 -20.61
N SER A 69 0.86 -8.87 -21.67
CA SER A 69 1.05 -9.87 -22.70
C SER A 69 2.51 -9.82 -23.17
N SER A 70 3.31 -10.80 -22.79
CA SER A 70 4.60 -11.05 -23.42
C SER A 70 4.36 -11.30 -24.91
N PRO A 71 4.95 -10.51 -25.83
CA PRO A 71 4.97 -10.92 -27.22
C PRO A 71 5.83 -12.17 -27.31
N ARG A 72 5.25 -13.24 -27.83
CA ARG A 72 5.96 -14.41 -28.34
C ARG A 72 7.09 -13.92 -29.25
N SER A 73 8.33 -14.08 -28.81
CA SER A 73 9.46 -14.20 -29.72
C SER A 73 9.94 -15.64 -29.60
N GLY A 74 9.44 -16.47 -30.51
CA GLY A 74 9.89 -17.83 -30.66
C GLY A 74 11.36 -17.82 -31.08
N LYS A 75 12.20 -18.47 -30.27
CA LYS A 75 13.50 -18.97 -30.71
C LYS A 75 13.51 -20.45 -30.43
N GLN A 76 12.95 -21.21 -31.39
CA GLN A 76 13.16 -22.65 -31.49
C GLN A 76 14.67 -22.89 -31.62
N SER A 77 15.23 -23.59 -30.64
CA SER A 77 16.59 -24.08 -30.63
C SER A 77 16.55 -25.56 -30.29
N GLY A 78 17.04 -26.38 -31.21
CA GLY A 78 17.73 -27.62 -30.85
C GLY A 78 17.03 -28.94 -31.14
N LYS A 79 17.53 -29.59 -32.20
CA LYS A 79 17.89 -31.02 -32.30
C LYS A 79 16.79 -32.09 -32.30
N GLN A 80 16.69 -32.77 -33.44
CA GLN A 80 16.61 -34.24 -33.54
C GLN A 80 16.97 -34.64 -34.99
N SER A 81 18.15 -35.23 -35.16
CA SER A 81 18.56 -35.94 -36.37
C SER A 81 19.13 -37.28 -35.92
N ASP A 82 18.27 -38.29 -35.91
CA ASP A 82 18.64 -39.68 -35.83
C ASP A 82 18.71 -40.22 -37.27
N ALA A 83 19.89 -40.69 -37.65
CA ALA A 83 20.15 -41.61 -38.76
C ALA A 83 21.44 -42.37 -38.44
#